data_AF-A2FZQ1-F1
#
_entry.id   AF-A2FZQ1-F1
#
_cell.length_a   1.000
_cell.length_b   1.000
_cell.length_c   1.000
_cell.angle_alpha   90.00
_cell.angle_beta   90.00
_cell.angle_gamma   90.00
#
_symmetry.space_group_name_H-M   'P 1'
#
loop_
_entity.id
_entity.type
_entity.pdbx_description
1 polymer ?
#
loop_
_entity_poly.entity_id
_entity_poly.type
_entity_poly.pdbx_seq_one_letter_code
_entity_poly.pdbx_strand_id
1 'polypeptide(L)'
;MSSVAEENKQEKLNQETAKAVQSSGGINYLYAEYIRKVANRVVQSEDSVVDRLQPNVHVDIKEEAWRQAICVTLAYLKRFKMEESIATMRTEFPETPAKSGYSKRSDLEAFFSETADIISEVKRKNFDKRVKAFADEAGLDAAMPSAKKEKRHKH
;
A
#
# COMPACT_ATOMS: atom_id res chain seq x y z
N MET A 1 22.82 38.03 31.50
CA MET A 1 23.34 36.64 31.43
C MET A 1 22.29 35.58 31.73
N SER A 2 21.27 35.85 32.55
CA SER A 2 20.19 34.88 32.86
C SER A 2 19.25 34.58 31.68
N SER A 3 18.91 35.56 30.82
CA SER A 3 17.96 35.37 29.71
C SER A 3 18.49 34.44 28.60
N VAL A 4 19.76 34.57 28.24
CA VAL A 4 20.40 33.76 27.18
C VAL A 4 20.48 32.28 27.58
N ALA A 5 20.64 31.98 28.88
CA ALA A 5 20.66 30.62 29.39
C ALA A 5 19.27 29.97 29.36
N GLU A 6 18.21 30.74 29.63
CA GLU A 6 16.83 30.28 29.53
C GLU A 6 16.39 30.10 28.06
N GLU A 7 16.75 31.02 27.18
CA GLU A 7 16.51 30.89 25.73
C GLU A 7 17.16 29.63 25.15
N ASN A 8 18.40 29.32 25.54
CA ASN A 8 19.09 28.10 25.10
C ASN A 8 18.43 26.80 25.61
N LYS A 9 17.85 26.80 26.82
CA LYS A 9 17.10 25.64 27.34
C LYS A 9 15.80 25.46 26.59
N GLN A 10 15.07 26.54 26.33
CA GLN A 10 13.81 26.49 25.61
C GLN A 10 14.01 26.00 24.18
N GLU A 11 15.04 26.48 23.51
CA GLU A 11 15.37 26.04 22.14
C GLU A 11 15.71 24.54 22.10
N LYS A 12 16.48 24.04 23.08
CA LYS A 12 16.76 22.61 23.19
C LYS A 12 15.48 21.79 23.42
N LEU A 13 14.59 22.25 24.28
CA LEU A 13 13.30 21.61 24.54
C LEU A 13 12.42 21.56 23.28
N ASN A 14 12.39 22.65 22.51
CA ASN A 14 11.66 22.72 21.25
C ASN A 14 12.21 21.70 20.24
N GLN A 15 13.53 21.57 20.12
CA GLN A 15 14.17 20.62 19.23
C GLN A 15 13.92 19.16 19.63
N GLU A 16 13.98 18.84 20.92
CA GLU A 16 13.67 17.50 21.43
C GLU A 16 12.19 17.16 21.20
N THR A 17 11.30 18.13 21.43
CA THR A 17 9.86 17.99 21.16
C THR A 17 9.60 17.75 19.67
N ALA A 18 10.19 18.56 18.80
CA ALA A 18 10.05 18.43 17.35
C ALA A 18 10.53 17.05 16.85
N LYS A 19 11.66 16.55 17.38
CA LYS A 19 12.16 15.21 17.08
C LYS A 19 11.20 14.13 17.57
N ALA A 20 10.68 14.23 18.79
CA ALA A 20 9.73 13.26 19.34
C ALA A 20 8.45 13.19 18.50
N VAL A 21 7.90 14.34 18.10
CA VAL A 21 6.74 14.43 17.20
C VAL A 21 7.03 13.80 15.85
N GLN A 22 8.18 14.12 15.25
CA GLN A 22 8.57 13.58 13.95
C GLN A 22 8.78 12.06 13.99
N SER A 23 9.52 11.55 14.96
CA SER A 23 9.79 10.12 15.13
C SER A 23 8.54 9.32 15.46
N SER A 24 7.54 9.94 16.07
CA SER A 24 6.24 9.30 16.36
C SER A 24 5.26 9.38 15.19
N GLY A 25 5.65 10.01 14.07
CA GLY A 25 4.79 10.15 12.90
C GLY A 25 3.71 11.23 13.03
N GLY A 26 3.92 12.26 13.86
CA GLY A 26 2.94 13.32 14.09
C GLY A 26 2.50 14.04 12.81
N ILE A 27 3.41 14.23 11.85
CA ILE A 27 3.07 14.78 10.53
C ILE A 27 2.09 13.86 9.79
N ASN A 28 2.32 12.54 9.81
CA ASN A 28 1.44 11.58 9.15
C ASN A 28 0.04 11.61 9.77
N TYR A 29 -0.04 11.75 11.09
CA TYR A 29 -1.32 11.90 11.79
C TYR A 29 -2.06 13.17 11.34
N LEU A 30 -1.40 14.33 11.30
CA LEU A 30 -2.01 15.59 10.86
C LEU A 30 -2.53 15.51 9.42
N TYR A 31 -1.76 14.88 8.52
CA TYR A 31 -2.21 14.64 7.15
C TYR A 31 -3.42 13.71 7.09
N ALA A 32 -3.42 12.61 7.85
CA ALA A 32 -4.55 11.69 7.88
C ALA A 32 -5.82 12.36 8.44
N GLU A 33 -5.69 13.16 9.51
CA GLU A 33 -6.79 13.94 10.09
C GLU A 33 -7.32 14.98 9.09
N TYR A 34 -6.43 15.69 8.38
CA TYR A 34 -6.81 16.64 7.35
C TYR A 34 -7.62 15.95 6.24
N ILE A 35 -7.12 14.83 5.70
CA ILE A 35 -7.81 14.04 4.67
C ILE A 35 -9.17 13.57 5.19
N ARG A 36 -9.27 13.10 6.44
CA ARG A 36 -10.56 12.72 7.03
C ARG A 36 -11.55 13.89 7.06
N LYS A 37 -11.10 15.08 7.47
CA LYS A 37 -11.96 16.28 7.49
C LYS A 37 -12.42 16.67 6.09
N VAL A 38 -11.54 16.57 5.10
CA VAL A 38 -11.89 16.79 3.69
C VAL A 38 -12.93 15.77 3.24
N ALA A 39 -12.69 14.47 3.46
CA ALA A 39 -13.64 13.41 3.09
C ALA A 39 -15.02 13.65 3.71
N ASN A 40 -15.10 13.95 5.01
CA ASN A 40 -16.37 14.26 5.69
C ASN A 40 -17.11 15.45 5.09
N ARG A 41 -16.39 16.42 4.50
CA ARG A 41 -16.99 17.61 3.90
C ARG A 41 -17.37 17.40 2.45
N VAL A 42 -16.59 16.58 1.74
CA VAL A 42 -16.73 16.35 0.30
C VAL A 42 -17.77 15.27 0.03
N VAL A 43 -17.66 14.11 0.69
CA VAL A 43 -18.54 12.97 0.43
C VAL A 43 -20.00 13.38 0.61
N GLN A 44 -20.82 13.16 -0.43
CA GLN A 44 -22.24 13.55 -0.48
C GLN A 44 -22.53 15.06 -0.46
N SER A 45 -21.51 15.91 -0.62
CA SER A 45 -21.70 17.36 -0.83
C SER A 45 -22.37 17.64 -2.17
N GLU A 46 -23.37 18.52 -2.17
CA GLU A 46 -24.03 19.04 -3.38
C GLU A 46 -23.27 20.23 -4.01
N ASP A 47 -22.18 20.68 -3.37
CA ASP A 47 -21.38 21.79 -3.88
C ASP A 47 -20.57 21.39 -5.12
N SER A 48 -20.92 21.97 -6.26
CA SER A 48 -20.26 21.76 -7.55
C SER A 48 -18.74 22.00 -7.54
N VAL A 49 -18.23 22.82 -6.61
CA VAL A 49 -16.79 23.09 -6.49
C VAL A 49 -16.01 21.85 -6.07
N VAL A 50 -16.61 20.97 -5.26
CA VAL A 50 -15.97 19.76 -4.72
C VAL A 50 -16.39 18.49 -5.45
N ASP A 51 -17.16 18.60 -6.52
CA ASP A 51 -17.70 17.45 -7.27
C ASP A 51 -16.58 16.53 -7.81
N ARG A 52 -15.46 17.12 -8.22
CA ARG A 52 -14.26 16.38 -8.66
C ARG A 52 -13.53 15.63 -7.55
N LEU A 53 -13.83 15.94 -6.28
CA LEU A 53 -13.22 15.31 -5.12
C LEU A 53 -14.10 14.17 -4.58
N GLN A 54 -15.30 13.95 -5.14
CA GLN A 54 -16.15 12.82 -4.74
C GLN A 54 -15.42 11.49 -4.95
N PRO A 55 -15.51 10.56 -3.99
CA PRO A 55 -14.98 9.21 -4.18
C PRO A 55 -15.60 8.56 -5.41
N ASN A 56 -14.75 7.96 -6.23
CA ASN A 56 -15.17 7.30 -7.45
C ASN A 56 -14.64 5.87 -7.52
N VAL A 57 -15.16 5.01 -6.65
CA VAL A 57 -14.69 3.62 -6.50
C VAL A 57 -15.58 2.69 -7.34
N HIS A 58 -15.08 2.31 -8.51
CA HIS A 58 -15.75 1.34 -9.39
C HIS A 58 -15.12 -0.04 -9.23
N VAL A 59 -15.71 -0.86 -8.37
CA VAL A 59 -15.20 -2.21 -8.06
C VAL A 59 -16.35 -3.20 -7.94
N ASP A 60 -16.14 -4.44 -8.39
CA ASP A 60 -17.06 -5.52 -8.07
C ASP A 60 -16.78 -6.01 -6.65
N ILE A 61 -17.68 -5.67 -5.72
CA ILE A 61 -17.56 -6.04 -4.30
C ILE A 61 -17.59 -7.57 -4.11
N LYS A 62 -18.15 -8.32 -5.07
CA LYS A 62 -18.18 -9.78 -5.05
C LYS A 62 -16.87 -10.40 -5.51
N GLU A 63 -15.95 -9.61 -6.09
CA GLU A 63 -14.65 -10.09 -6.47
C GLU A 63 -13.81 -10.42 -5.22
N GLU A 64 -13.50 -11.71 -5.06
CA GLU A 64 -12.81 -12.20 -3.86
C GLU A 64 -11.42 -11.58 -3.68
N ALA A 65 -10.72 -11.30 -4.78
CA ALA A 65 -9.42 -10.63 -4.75
C ALA A 65 -9.50 -9.21 -4.17
N TRP A 66 -10.52 -8.44 -4.59
CA TRP A 66 -10.77 -7.10 -4.05
C TRP A 66 -11.11 -7.15 -2.56
N ARG A 67 -12.00 -8.06 -2.19
CA ARG A 67 -12.41 -8.27 -0.80
C ARG A 67 -11.23 -8.64 0.09
N GLN A 68 -10.37 -9.55 -0.37
CA GLN A 68 -9.15 -9.94 0.34
C GLN A 68 -8.20 -8.75 0.50
N ALA A 69 -7.98 -7.97 -0.56
CA ALA A 69 -7.12 -6.78 -0.52
C ALA A 69 -7.60 -5.74 0.51
N ILE A 70 -8.89 -5.41 0.51
CA ILE A 70 -9.45 -4.49 1.52
C ILE A 70 -9.31 -5.06 2.94
N CYS A 71 -9.59 -6.35 3.13
CA CYS A 71 -9.46 -6.99 4.44
C CYS A 71 -8.02 -6.95 4.97
N VAL A 72 -7.02 -7.22 4.13
CA VAL A 72 -5.60 -7.12 4.47
C VAL A 72 -5.23 -5.67 4.83
N THR A 73 -5.64 -4.70 4.02
CA THR A 73 -5.40 -3.27 4.29
C THR A 73 -6.02 -2.87 5.63
N LEU A 74 -7.27 -3.24 5.88
CA LEU A 74 -7.95 -2.95 7.14
C LEU A 74 -7.24 -3.60 8.33
N ALA A 75 -6.74 -4.83 8.19
CA ALA A 75 -5.98 -5.51 9.24
C ALA A 75 -4.68 -4.76 9.56
N TYR A 76 -3.96 -4.33 8.52
CA TYR A 76 -2.75 -3.54 8.66
C TYR A 76 -3.03 -2.22 9.38
N LEU A 77 -4.00 -1.44 8.91
CA LEU A 77 -4.34 -0.15 9.51
C LEU A 77 -4.75 -0.29 10.99
N LYS A 78 -5.58 -1.30 11.31
CA LYS A 78 -6.01 -1.55 12.70
C LYS A 78 -4.83 -1.87 13.61
N ARG A 79 -3.90 -2.70 13.13
CA ARG A 79 -2.72 -3.10 13.89
C ARG A 79 -1.82 -1.93 14.25
N PHE A 80 -1.64 -1.00 13.32
CA PHE A 80 -0.85 0.21 13.52
C PHE A 80 -1.65 1.39 14.06
N LYS A 81 -2.89 1.16 14.52
CA LYS A 81 -3.78 2.18 15.11
C LYS A 81 -3.97 3.41 14.21
N MET A 82 -4.04 3.21 12.90
CA MET A 82 -4.26 4.26 11.92
C MET A 82 -5.77 4.59 11.83
N GLU A 83 -6.34 5.07 12.92
CA GLU A 83 -7.79 5.26 13.09
C GLU A 83 -8.36 6.28 12.12
N GLU A 84 -7.65 7.39 11.89
CA GLU A 84 -8.03 8.43 10.94
C GLU A 84 -8.18 7.85 9.53
N SER A 85 -7.23 7.04 9.06
CA SER A 85 -7.29 6.38 7.75
C SER A 85 -8.44 5.39 7.63
N ILE A 86 -8.74 4.64 8.71
CA ILE A 86 -9.90 3.72 8.73
C ILE A 86 -11.21 4.51 8.64
N ALA A 87 -11.31 5.61 9.37
CA ALA A 87 -12.49 6.47 9.36
C ALA A 87 -12.70 7.11 7.99
N THR A 88 -11.65 7.63 7.36
CA THR A 88 -11.68 8.15 5.99
C THR A 88 -12.14 7.07 5.01
N MET A 89 -11.52 5.89 5.04
CA MET A 89 -11.87 4.79 4.13
C MET A 89 -13.35 4.40 4.25
N ARG A 90 -13.91 4.39 5.45
CA ARG A 90 -15.35 4.10 5.67
C ARG A 90 -16.27 5.23 5.23
N THR A 91 -15.78 6.46 5.27
CA THR A 91 -16.53 7.64 4.79
C THR A 91 -16.58 7.61 3.26
N GLU A 92 -15.44 7.37 2.61
CA GLU A 92 -15.33 7.34 1.15
C GLU A 92 -15.89 6.07 0.51
N PHE A 93 -15.88 4.95 1.24
CA PHE A 93 -16.35 3.65 0.77
C PHE A 93 -17.16 2.93 1.88
N PRO A 94 -18.48 3.17 1.96
CA PRO A 94 -19.36 2.63 3.00
C PRO A 94 -19.40 1.10 3.08
N GLU A 95 -19.12 0.41 1.96
CA GLU A 95 -19.08 -1.05 1.86
C GLU A 95 -17.79 -1.67 2.43
N THR A 96 -16.92 -0.85 3.02
CA THR A 96 -15.76 -1.29 3.79
C THR A 96 -16.17 -2.34 4.85
N PRO A 97 -15.58 -3.55 4.85
CA PRO A 97 -15.86 -4.58 5.83
C PRO A 97 -15.62 -4.11 7.28
N ALA A 98 -16.54 -4.44 8.19
CA ALA A 98 -16.36 -4.14 9.62
C ALA A 98 -15.18 -4.94 10.23
N LYS A 99 -15.01 -6.19 9.77
CA LYS A 99 -14.00 -7.14 10.23
C LYS A 99 -13.07 -7.50 9.06
N SER A 100 -11.77 -7.59 9.34
CA SER A 100 -10.75 -7.94 8.36
C SER A 100 -10.55 -9.46 8.19
N GLY A 101 -11.06 -10.28 9.12
CA GLY A 101 -10.77 -11.72 9.13
C GLY A 101 -9.40 -12.09 9.72
N TYR A 102 -8.44 -11.15 9.75
CA TYR A 102 -7.14 -11.32 10.41
C TYR A 102 -7.26 -11.01 11.90
N SER A 103 -7.23 -12.06 12.73
CA SER A 103 -7.40 -11.93 14.19
C SER A 103 -6.07 -11.84 14.93
N LYS A 104 -5.04 -12.56 14.46
CA LYS A 104 -3.71 -12.58 15.07
C LYS A 104 -2.71 -11.81 14.24
N ARG A 105 -1.68 -11.27 14.92
CA ARG A 105 -0.53 -10.63 14.29
C ARG A 105 0.20 -11.57 13.31
N SER A 106 0.30 -12.84 13.66
CA SER A 106 0.92 -13.90 12.84
C SER A 106 0.23 -14.08 11.50
N ASP A 107 -1.10 -13.93 11.45
CA ASP A 107 -1.89 -14.21 10.25
C ASP A 107 -1.57 -13.19 9.15
N LEU A 108 -1.41 -11.92 9.55
CA LEU A 108 -1.05 -10.84 8.64
C LEU A 108 0.42 -10.93 8.18
N GLU A 109 1.33 -11.29 9.08
CA GLU A 109 2.75 -11.49 8.75
C GLU A 109 2.95 -12.67 7.81
N ALA A 110 2.24 -13.78 8.04
CA ALA A 110 2.23 -14.94 7.17
C ALA A 110 1.74 -14.57 5.76
N PHE A 111 0.64 -13.82 5.67
CA PHE A 111 0.11 -13.35 4.38
C PHE A 111 1.14 -12.52 3.59
N PHE A 112 1.81 -11.57 4.25
CA PHE A 112 2.84 -10.77 3.58
C PHE A 112 4.07 -11.60 3.17
N SER A 113 4.48 -12.57 4.00
CA SER A 113 5.59 -13.47 3.68
C SER A 113 5.26 -14.30 2.44
N GLU A 114 4.09 -14.95 2.43
CA GLU A 114 3.63 -15.76 1.30
C GLU A 114 3.54 -14.92 0.02
N THR A 115 3.00 -13.71 0.11
CA THR A 115 2.92 -12.78 -1.03
C THR A 115 4.32 -12.40 -1.54
N ALA A 116 5.28 -12.16 -0.65
CA ALA A 116 6.66 -11.84 -1.03
C ALA A 116 7.37 -13.02 -1.71
N ASP A 117 7.11 -14.25 -1.26
CA ASP A 117 7.62 -15.47 -1.87
C ASP A 117 7.05 -15.64 -3.28
N ILE A 118 5.73 -15.49 -3.46
CA ILE A 118 5.06 -15.53 -4.77
C ILE A 118 5.67 -14.48 -5.71
N ILE A 119 5.83 -13.24 -5.24
CA ILE A 119 6.44 -12.16 -6.05
C ILE A 119 7.86 -12.53 -6.48
N SER A 120 8.64 -13.11 -5.57
CA SER A 120 10.02 -13.53 -5.84
C SER A 120 10.07 -14.66 -6.87
N GLU A 121 9.16 -15.62 -6.78
CA GLU A 121 9.02 -16.69 -7.78
C GLU A 121 8.59 -16.17 -9.15
N VAL A 122 7.62 -15.25 -9.19
CA VAL A 122 7.14 -14.62 -10.42
C VAL A 122 8.28 -13.83 -11.08
N LYS A 123 9.07 -13.07 -10.33
CA LYS A 123 10.25 -12.35 -10.84
C LYS A 123 11.33 -13.29 -11.36
N ARG A 124 11.50 -14.47 -10.74
CA ARG A 124 12.48 -15.50 -11.15
C ARG A 124 12.06 -16.25 -12.43
N LYS A 125 10.79 -16.17 -12.85
CA LYS A 125 10.33 -16.74 -14.12
C LYS A 125 10.67 -15.79 -15.26
N ASN A 126 11.81 -16.04 -15.93
CA ASN A 126 12.21 -15.33 -17.15
C ASN A 126 11.18 -15.53 -18.28
N PHE A 127 11.12 -14.58 -19.22
CA PHE A 127 10.23 -14.62 -20.39
C PHE A 127 10.24 -16.00 -21.08
N ASP A 128 11.41 -16.59 -21.31
CA ASP A 128 11.54 -17.93 -21.93
C ASP A 128 10.84 -19.04 -21.15
N LYS A 129 10.84 -18.99 -19.80
CA LYS A 129 10.12 -19.96 -18.97
C LYS A 129 8.60 -19.77 -19.04
N ARG A 130 8.14 -18.53 -19.24
CA ARG A 130 6.73 -18.21 -19.45
C ARG A 130 6.26 -18.62 -20.83
N VAL A 131 7.06 -18.37 -21.87
CA VAL A 131 6.78 -18.82 -23.25
C VAL A 131 6.75 -20.34 -23.32
N LYS A 132 7.69 -21.02 -22.67
CA LYS A 132 7.72 -22.49 -22.65
C LYS A 132 6.53 -23.09 -21.90
N ALA A 133 6.19 -22.55 -20.72
CA ALA A 133 5.00 -23.01 -19.99
C ALA A 133 3.70 -22.78 -20.76
N PHE A 134 3.58 -21.64 -21.45
CA PHE A 134 2.43 -21.35 -22.31
C PHE A 134 2.35 -22.29 -23.52
N ALA A 135 3.49 -22.57 -24.17
CA ALA A 135 3.57 -23.49 -25.29
C ALA A 135 3.19 -24.92 -24.85
N ASP A 136 3.68 -25.36 -23.69
CA ASP A 136 3.33 -26.67 -23.11
C ASP A 136 1.82 -26.76 -22.79
N GLU A 137 1.21 -25.70 -22.26
CA GLU A 137 -0.22 -25.65 -21.93
C GLU A 137 -1.12 -25.55 -23.17
N ALA A 138 -0.66 -24.90 -24.23
CA ALA A 138 -1.36 -24.77 -25.51
C ALA A 138 -1.12 -25.96 -26.47
N GLY A 139 -0.28 -26.94 -26.09
CA GLY A 139 0.11 -28.06 -26.94
C GLY A 139 0.96 -27.66 -28.15
N LEU A 140 1.67 -26.53 -28.06
CA LEU A 140 2.58 -26.02 -29.07
C LEU A 140 4.01 -26.46 -28.74
N ASP A 141 4.71 -27.07 -29.69
CA ASP A 141 6.15 -27.32 -29.53
C ASP A 141 6.88 -25.98 -29.46
N ALA A 142 7.45 -25.64 -28.29
CA ALA A 142 8.21 -24.43 -28.10
C ALA A 142 9.47 -24.44 -28.99
N ALA A 143 9.37 -23.88 -30.20
CA ALA A 143 10.51 -23.64 -31.06
C ALA A 143 11.41 -22.56 -30.44
N MET A 144 12.33 -22.99 -29.58
CA MET A 144 13.36 -22.12 -29.02
C MET A 144 14.25 -21.63 -30.18
N PRO A 145 14.48 -20.31 -30.35
CA PRO A 145 15.46 -19.83 -31.31
C PRO A 145 16.84 -20.34 -30.88
N SER A 146 17.40 -21.28 -31.64
CA SER A 146 18.74 -21.79 -31.40
C SER A 146 19.72 -20.62 -31.59
N ALA A 147 20.48 -20.31 -30.53
CA ALA A 147 21.59 -19.38 -30.61
C ALA A 147 22.58 -19.92 -31.66
N LYS A 148 22.56 -19.34 -32.86
CA LYS A 148 23.55 -19.64 -33.90
C LYS A 148 24.92 -19.30 -33.33
N LYS A 149 25.70 -20.34 -33.00
CA LYS A 149 27.15 -20.23 -32.79
C LYS A 149 27.76 -19.79 -34.12
N GLU A 150 27.98 -18.49 -34.24
CA GLU A 150 28.72 -17.90 -35.35
C GLU A 150 30.19 -18.31 -35.23
N LYS A 151 30.55 -19.43 -35.87
CA LYS A 151 31.94 -19.85 -36.07
C LYS A 151 32.63 -18.78 -36.91
N ARG A 152 33.36 -17.86 -36.28
CA ARG A 152 34.33 -17.02 -36.97
C ARG A 152 35.53 -17.88 -37.37
N HIS A 153 35.49 -18.42 -38.59
CA HIS A 153 36.72 -18.78 -39.29
C HIS A 153 37.44 -17.46 -39.64
N LYS A 154 38.69 -17.33 -39.22
CA LYS A 154 39.64 -16.45 -39.90
C LYS A 154 40.91 -17.24 -40.19
N HIS A 155 41.31 -17.10 -41.45
CA HIS A 155 42.53 -17.54 -42.09
C HIS A 155 43.79 -17.06 -41.38
#